data_AF-A0A2J8I611-F1
#
_entry.id   AF-A0A2J8I611-F1
#
_cell.length_a   1.000
_cell.length_b   1.000
_cell.length_c   1.000
_cell.angle_alpha   90.00
_cell.angle_beta   90.00
_cell.angle_gamma   90.00
#
_symmetry.space_group_name_H-M   'P 1'
#
loop_
_entity.id
_entity.type
_entity.pdbx_description
1 polymer ?
#
loop_
_entity_poly.entity_id
_entity_poly.type
_entity_poly.pdbx_seq_one_letter_code
_entity_poly.pdbx_strand_id
1 'polypeptide(L)'
;MKLKKYKSISGITSYSMSLIFALCTVISLFSALIFISLDKDAEIINLSGSLRMQSYRLAYDITTNNSENKLKYIEKYDSVLYSDALKSVTDWHSTDEIKTHYFQVVRHWESIKEKLLTQREQEVLPIIPSFVDIIDELVCNIQVHSENKLHYLIWASCVGVLLVGLIVTYFVHYINHKVVSPIVQLSNASQDIRQGNFDITLDYHLNNEIGLLSSTFHRMAEKMGHIYSGLEQSLSQNNQALELAVEENVLLSKISIILLNSEPHQNKLESAISLIKDLDAVSFITLEWKNAETGESIAVSQGTKNSELLYTLPLMYKNAIVGTLSCQSEYKLSLLETVAPIFAKYLHSFSK
;
A
#
# COMPACT_ATOMS: atom_id res chain seq x y z
N MET A 1 23.34 -2.23 -9.29
CA MET A 1 21.88 -2.54 -9.23
C MET A 1 21.12 -1.23 -9.48
N LYS A 2 20.54 -1.04 -10.66
CA LYS A 2 19.80 0.20 -11.00
C LYS A 2 18.48 0.20 -10.21
N LEU A 3 18.31 1.13 -9.26
CA LEU A 3 17.04 1.34 -8.58
C LEU A 3 16.00 1.77 -9.62
N LYS A 4 14.98 0.92 -9.83
CA LYS A 4 13.80 1.27 -10.64
C LYS A 4 13.23 2.58 -10.08
N LYS A 5 12.89 3.53 -10.95
CA LYS A 5 12.29 4.81 -10.56
C LYS A 5 10.85 4.56 -10.06
N TYR A 6 10.66 4.31 -8.77
CA TYR A 6 9.34 4.12 -8.16
C TYR A 6 8.62 5.46 -7.99
N LYS A 7 7.28 5.44 -8.02
CA LYS A 7 6.48 6.62 -7.73
C LYS A 7 6.45 6.84 -6.22
N SER A 8 7.05 7.94 -5.76
CA SER A 8 7.08 8.25 -4.34
C SER A 8 5.71 8.62 -3.81
N ILE A 9 5.28 8.00 -2.73
CA ILE A 9 4.04 8.34 -2.02
C ILE A 9 4.07 9.81 -1.58
N SER A 10 5.19 10.26 -1.02
CA SER A 10 5.41 11.67 -0.64
C SER A 10 5.32 12.61 -1.85
N GLY A 11 5.85 12.18 -3.00
CA GLY A 11 5.71 12.94 -4.24
C GLY A 11 4.25 13.07 -4.69
N ILE A 12 3.47 11.99 -4.61
CA ILE A 12 2.05 11.99 -5.00
C ILE A 12 1.22 12.82 -4.02
N THR A 13 1.48 12.73 -2.71
CA THR A 13 0.78 13.54 -1.71
C THR A 13 1.09 15.02 -1.90
N SER A 14 2.37 15.38 -2.08
CA SER A 14 2.80 16.76 -2.33
C SER A 14 2.21 17.33 -3.62
N TYR A 15 2.19 16.54 -4.70
CA TYR A 15 1.58 16.97 -5.96
C TYR A 15 0.06 17.19 -5.83
N SER A 16 -0.65 16.26 -5.18
CA SER A 16 -2.09 16.36 -4.99
C SER A 16 -2.46 17.58 -4.14
N MET A 17 -1.72 17.83 -3.05
CA MET A 17 -1.92 19.01 -2.20
C MET A 17 -1.60 20.30 -2.92
N SER A 18 -0.50 20.35 -3.69
CA SER A 18 -0.13 21.52 -4.48
C SER A 18 -1.17 21.83 -5.56
N LEU A 19 -1.72 20.79 -6.20
CA LEU A 19 -2.78 20.92 -7.20
C LEU A 19 -4.06 21.48 -6.58
N ILE A 20 -4.50 20.94 -5.44
CA ILE A 20 -5.68 21.46 -4.71
C ILE A 20 -5.45 22.91 -4.31
N PHE A 21 -4.29 23.22 -3.72
CA PHE A 21 -3.96 24.58 -3.29
C PHE A 21 -3.95 25.56 -4.48
N ALA A 22 -3.30 25.19 -5.59
CA ALA A 22 -3.27 26.01 -6.80
C ALA A 22 -4.67 26.23 -7.39
N LEU A 23 -5.53 25.21 -7.38
CA LEU A 23 -6.90 25.34 -7.85
C LEU A 23 -7.70 26.29 -6.95
N CYS A 24 -7.61 26.13 -5.63
CA CYS A 24 -8.27 27.00 -4.67
C CYS A 24 -7.80 28.46 -4.77
N THR A 25 -6.50 28.71 -4.96
CA THR A 25 -5.97 30.07 -5.10
C THR A 25 -6.43 30.72 -6.38
N VAL A 26 -6.45 30.01 -7.51
CA VAL A 26 -6.96 30.51 -8.79
C VAL A 26 -8.45 30.88 -8.68
N ILE A 27 -9.28 30.00 -8.09
CA ILE A 27 -10.71 30.27 -7.90
C ILE A 27 -10.92 31.49 -6.98
N SER A 28 -10.14 31.59 -5.90
CA SER A 28 -10.25 32.71 -4.95
C SER A 28 -9.82 34.04 -5.58
N LEU A 29 -8.73 34.06 -6.34
CA LEU A 29 -8.26 35.24 -7.07
C LEU A 29 -9.27 35.68 -8.12
N PHE A 30 -9.79 34.73 -8.91
CA PHE A 30 -10.85 35.00 -9.88
C PHE A 30 -12.09 35.59 -9.20
N SER A 31 -12.50 35.02 -8.08
CA SER A 31 -13.66 35.51 -7.31
C SER A 31 -13.46 36.92 -6.78
N ALA A 32 -12.27 37.23 -6.25
CA ALA A 32 -11.93 38.55 -5.77
C ALA A 32 -11.95 39.61 -6.89
N LEU A 33 -11.43 39.27 -8.07
CA LEU A 33 -11.45 40.17 -9.24
C LEU A 33 -12.88 40.46 -9.71
N ILE A 34 -13.73 39.44 -9.80
CA ILE A 34 -15.14 39.64 -10.17
C ILE A 34 -15.87 40.45 -9.09
N PHE A 35 -15.64 40.19 -7.82
CA PHE A 35 -16.25 40.94 -6.73
C PHE A 35 -15.92 42.44 -6.77
N ILE A 36 -14.64 42.79 -6.99
CA ILE A 36 -14.21 44.19 -7.19
C ILE A 36 -14.91 44.82 -8.39
N SER A 37 -15.12 44.06 -9.47
CA SER A 37 -15.86 44.56 -10.63
C SER A 37 -17.35 44.77 -10.34
N LEU A 38 -17.98 43.89 -9.56
CA LEU A 38 -19.41 44.00 -9.22
C LEU A 38 -19.69 45.22 -8.34
N ASP A 39 -18.77 45.55 -7.41
CA ASP A 39 -18.86 46.76 -6.59
C ASP A 39 -18.83 48.03 -7.45
N LYS A 40 -17.92 48.08 -8.43
CA LYS A 40 -17.88 49.17 -9.42
C LYS A 40 -19.15 49.23 -10.27
N ASP A 41 -19.67 48.10 -10.73
CA ASP A 41 -20.90 48.06 -11.53
C ASP A 41 -22.09 48.64 -10.74
N ALA A 42 -22.17 48.39 -9.42
CA ALA A 42 -23.20 48.97 -8.55
C ALA A 42 -23.10 50.50 -8.44
N GLU A 43 -21.88 51.05 -8.35
CA GLU A 43 -21.64 52.50 -8.37
C GLU A 43 -22.10 53.10 -9.70
N ILE A 44 -21.74 52.49 -10.84
CA ILE A 44 -22.12 52.95 -12.19
C ILE A 44 -23.64 52.94 -12.36
N ILE A 45 -24.33 51.90 -11.89
CA ILE A 45 -25.81 51.83 -11.92
C ILE A 45 -26.42 52.98 -11.12
N ASN A 46 -25.91 53.27 -9.93
CA ASN A 46 -26.40 54.36 -9.09
C ASN A 46 -26.17 55.74 -9.73
N LEU A 47 -24.98 55.98 -10.26
CA LEU A 47 -24.63 57.22 -10.95
C LEU A 47 -25.49 57.41 -12.22
N SER A 48 -25.67 56.37 -13.03
CA SER A 48 -26.55 56.37 -14.20
C SER A 48 -28.01 56.61 -13.81
N GLY A 49 -28.46 56.03 -12.69
CA GLY A 49 -29.76 56.34 -12.07
C GLY A 49 -29.92 57.82 -11.73
N SER A 50 -28.87 58.45 -11.21
CA SER A 50 -28.88 59.88 -10.91
C SER A 50 -28.98 60.76 -12.17
N LEU A 51 -28.47 60.32 -13.32
CA LEU A 51 -28.60 61.05 -14.59
C LEU A 51 -30.06 61.19 -15.00
N ARG A 52 -30.87 60.12 -14.88
CA ARG A 52 -32.32 60.15 -15.16
C ARG A 52 -33.04 61.19 -14.31
N MET A 53 -32.76 61.18 -13.00
CA MET A 53 -33.33 62.15 -12.06
C MET A 53 -32.91 63.59 -12.41
N GLN A 54 -31.65 63.79 -12.78
CA GLN A 54 -31.15 65.11 -13.18
C GLN A 54 -31.77 65.60 -14.50
N SER A 55 -32.01 64.70 -15.47
CA SER A 55 -32.73 65.03 -16.72
C SER A 55 -34.14 65.53 -16.45
N TYR A 56 -34.90 64.86 -15.57
CA TYR A 56 -36.24 65.31 -15.19
C TYR A 56 -36.23 66.59 -14.35
N ARG A 57 -35.27 66.74 -13.44
CA ARG A 57 -35.10 67.96 -12.66
C ARG A 57 -34.82 69.16 -13.56
N LEU A 58 -33.96 68.98 -14.57
CA LEU A 58 -33.70 70.00 -15.58
C LEU A 58 -34.97 70.38 -16.33
N ALA A 59 -35.77 69.39 -16.79
CA ALA A 59 -37.04 69.66 -17.46
C ALA A 59 -38.01 70.47 -16.57
N TYR A 60 -38.14 70.08 -15.30
CA TYR A 60 -38.98 70.78 -14.33
C TYR A 60 -38.57 72.24 -14.12
N ASP A 61 -37.27 72.50 -13.97
CA ASP A 61 -36.77 73.87 -13.74
C ASP A 61 -36.90 74.75 -15.00
N ILE A 62 -36.80 74.17 -16.19
CA ILE A 62 -37.13 74.87 -17.45
C ILE A 62 -38.61 75.28 -17.47
N THR A 63 -39.53 74.39 -17.08
CA THR A 63 -40.97 74.71 -17.08
C THR A 63 -41.38 75.75 -16.04
N THR A 64 -40.65 75.84 -14.92
CA THR A 64 -40.93 76.79 -13.83
C THR A 64 -40.18 78.12 -13.98
N ASN A 65 -39.42 78.28 -15.07
CA ASN A 65 -38.62 79.48 -15.37
C ASN A 65 -37.61 79.85 -14.27
N ASN A 66 -37.19 78.86 -13.49
CA ASN A 66 -36.25 79.01 -12.37
C ASN A 66 -34.80 78.91 -12.87
N SER A 67 -34.39 79.91 -13.66
CA SER A 67 -33.13 79.90 -14.42
C SER A 67 -31.87 80.19 -13.60
N GLU A 68 -32.00 80.55 -12.32
CA GLU A 68 -30.86 80.96 -11.48
C GLU A 68 -29.85 79.83 -11.22
N ASN A 69 -30.25 78.56 -11.37
CA ASN A 69 -29.41 77.39 -11.04
C ASN A 69 -29.00 76.53 -12.25
N LYS A 70 -29.23 76.99 -13.48
CA LYS A 70 -28.98 76.21 -14.70
C LYS A 70 -27.53 75.75 -14.87
N LEU A 71 -26.56 76.65 -14.65
CA LEU A 71 -25.13 76.31 -14.74
C LEU A 71 -24.74 75.24 -13.71
N LYS A 72 -25.28 75.34 -12.49
CA LYS A 72 -25.07 74.35 -11.43
C LYS A 72 -25.60 72.97 -11.81
N TYR A 73 -26.71 72.88 -12.54
CA TYR A 73 -27.22 71.59 -13.02
C TYR A 73 -26.41 71.01 -14.16
N ILE A 74 -25.93 71.85 -15.06
CA ILE A 74 -25.00 71.41 -16.12
C ILE A 74 -23.71 70.86 -15.48
N GLU A 75 -23.12 71.60 -14.54
CA GLU A 75 -21.92 71.16 -13.81
C GLU A 75 -22.16 69.85 -13.04
N LYS A 76 -23.31 69.73 -12.36
CA LYS A 76 -23.64 68.50 -11.64
C LYS A 76 -23.82 67.31 -12.59
N TYR A 77 -24.50 67.51 -13.72
CA TYR A 77 -24.69 66.47 -14.72
C TYR A 77 -23.34 66.05 -15.32
N ASP A 78 -22.50 67.01 -15.70
CA ASP A 78 -21.14 66.78 -16.20
C ASP A 78 -20.29 66.01 -15.18
N SER A 79 -20.35 66.38 -13.90
CA SER A 79 -19.59 65.71 -12.84
C SER A 79 -19.94 64.24 -12.68
N VAL A 80 -21.18 63.85 -12.99
CA VAL A 80 -21.63 62.46 -12.96
C VAL A 80 -21.29 61.74 -14.26
N LEU A 81 -21.67 62.30 -15.41
CA LEU A 81 -21.48 61.68 -16.73
C LEU A 81 -20.00 61.44 -17.06
N TYR A 82 -19.13 62.35 -16.61
CA TYR A 82 -17.70 62.30 -16.82
C TYR A 82 -16.89 61.86 -15.59
N SER A 83 -17.57 61.30 -14.58
CA SER A 83 -16.90 60.66 -13.43
C SER A 83 -16.04 59.47 -13.86
N ASP A 84 -15.01 59.15 -13.08
CA ASP A 84 -14.12 58.02 -13.37
C ASP A 84 -14.88 56.69 -13.40
N ALA A 85 -15.86 56.52 -12.51
CA ALA A 85 -16.74 55.36 -12.48
C ALA A 85 -17.51 55.19 -13.80
N LEU A 86 -18.23 56.23 -14.28
CA LEU A 86 -18.98 56.12 -15.53
C LEU A 86 -18.08 56.02 -16.77
N LYS A 87 -16.92 56.68 -16.77
CA LYS A 87 -15.94 56.56 -17.87
C LYS A 87 -15.33 55.17 -17.98
N SER A 88 -15.20 54.44 -16.86
CA SER A 88 -14.67 53.07 -16.85
C SER A 88 -15.50 52.08 -17.70
N VAL A 89 -16.76 52.43 -18.02
CA VAL A 89 -17.58 51.73 -18.99
C VAL A 89 -16.93 51.65 -20.39
N THR A 90 -16.01 52.55 -20.71
CA THR A 90 -15.27 52.54 -21.98
C THR A 90 -14.06 51.61 -22.00
N ASP A 91 -13.71 51.01 -20.86
CA ASP A 91 -12.56 50.12 -20.74
C ASP A 91 -12.73 48.83 -21.57
N TRP A 92 -11.62 48.12 -21.78
CA TRP A 92 -11.57 46.92 -22.64
C TRP A 92 -12.47 45.77 -22.16
N HIS A 93 -12.81 45.74 -20.88
CA HIS A 93 -13.63 44.70 -20.27
C HIS A 93 -15.14 44.86 -20.49
N SER A 94 -15.60 46.03 -20.94
CA SER A 94 -17.01 46.32 -21.17
C SER A 94 -17.45 45.89 -22.57
N THR A 95 -18.74 45.56 -22.72
CA THR A 95 -19.31 45.17 -24.02
C THR A 95 -19.44 46.38 -24.96
N ASP A 96 -19.39 46.12 -26.26
CA ASP A 96 -19.56 47.16 -27.28
C ASP A 96 -20.95 47.83 -27.19
N GLU A 97 -21.95 47.09 -26.72
CA GLU A 97 -23.30 47.60 -26.50
C GLU A 97 -23.33 48.66 -25.39
N ILE A 98 -22.69 48.41 -24.24
CA ILE A 98 -22.63 49.40 -23.15
C ILE A 98 -21.83 50.63 -23.62
N LYS A 99 -20.70 50.44 -24.31
CA LYS A 99 -19.89 51.53 -24.87
C LYS A 99 -20.72 52.40 -25.82
N THR A 100 -21.49 51.76 -26.71
CA THR A 100 -22.33 52.45 -27.68
C THR A 100 -23.38 53.31 -27.00
N HIS A 101 -24.11 52.77 -26.02
CA HIS A 101 -25.13 53.53 -25.30
C HIS A 101 -24.51 54.64 -24.44
N TYR A 102 -23.34 54.42 -23.82
CA TYR A 102 -22.62 55.48 -23.11
C TYR A 102 -22.27 56.65 -24.04
N PHE A 103 -21.70 56.39 -25.22
CA PHE A 103 -21.39 57.45 -26.17
C PHE A 103 -22.64 58.11 -26.77
N GLN A 104 -23.77 57.40 -26.86
CA GLN A 104 -25.05 58.00 -27.22
C GLN A 104 -25.53 58.97 -26.13
N VAL A 105 -25.47 58.60 -24.85
CA VAL A 105 -25.79 59.49 -23.73
C VAL A 105 -24.91 60.73 -23.77
N VAL A 106 -23.60 60.57 -23.96
CA VAL A 106 -22.64 61.70 -24.07
C VAL A 106 -23.03 62.62 -25.23
N ARG A 107 -23.29 62.07 -26.42
CA ARG A 107 -23.65 62.89 -27.59
C ARG A 107 -24.97 63.65 -27.39
N HIS A 108 -25.99 63.00 -26.85
CA HIS A 108 -27.29 63.65 -26.59
C HIS A 108 -27.18 64.70 -25.50
N TRP A 109 -26.40 64.43 -24.45
CA TRP A 109 -26.15 65.41 -23.40
C TRP A 109 -25.44 66.65 -23.93
N GLU A 110 -24.40 66.51 -24.75
CA GLU A 110 -23.72 67.67 -25.34
C GLU A 110 -24.66 68.53 -26.21
N SER A 111 -25.59 67.89 -26.94
CA SER A 111 -26.63 68.62 -27.67
C SER A 111 -27.62 69.35 -26.74
N ILE A 112 -28.05 68.71 -25.66
CA ILE A 112 -28.91 69.32 -24.63
C ILE A 112 -28.18 70.50 -23.98
N LYS A 113 -26.92 70.30 -23.56
CA LYS A 113 -26.06 71.32 -22.95
C LYS A 113 -25.87 72.53 -23.86
N GLU A 114 -25.65 72.33 -25.16
CA GLU A 114 -25.58 73.43 -26.13
C GLU A 114 -26.89 74.23 -26.17
N LYS A 115 -28.04 73.55 -26.27
CA LYS A 115 -29.37 74.20 -26.28
C LYS A 115 -29.66 74.96 -25.00
N LEU A 116 -29.27 74.41 -23.85
CA LEU A 116 -29.31 75.13 -22.60
C LEU A 116 -28.44 76.38 -22.70
N LEU A 117 -27.14 76.28 -22.96
CA LEU A 117 -26.24 77.45 -22.97
C LEU A 117 -26.63 78.55 -23.98
N THR A 118 -27.31 78.19 -25.08
CA THR A 118 -27.78 79.11 -26.13
C THR A 118 -29.19 79.65 -25.94
N GLN A 119 -29.78 79.50 -24.73
CA GLN A 119 -31.13 79.99 -24.40
C GLN A 119 -32.25 79.40 -25.29
N ARG A 120 -32.08 78.14 -25.69
CA ARG A 120 -33.05 77.35 -26.46
C ARG A 120 -33.67 76.25 -25.59
N GLU A 121 -34.03 76.58 -24.34
CA GLU A 121 -34.52 75.60 -23.37
C GLU A 121 -35.85 74.97 -23.79
N GLN A 122 -36.69 75.70 -24.54
CA GLN A 122 -37.97 75.19 -25.06
C GLN A 122 -37.78 74.00 -26.02
N GLU A 123 -36.63 73.89 -26.69
CA GLU A 123 -36.29 72.77 -27.55
C GLU A 123 -35.81 71.53 -26.78
N VAL A 124 -35.48 71.67 -25.49
CA VAL A 124 -34.99 70.57 -24.64
C VAL A 124 -36.15 69.72 -24.13
N LEU A 125 -37.25 70.36 -23.70
CA LEU A 125 -38.42 69.69 -23.09
C LEU A 125 -38.95 68.47 -23.88
N PRO A 126 -39.20 68.54 -25.20
CA PRO A 126 -39.73 67.41 -25.94
C PRO A 126 -38.72 66.25 -26.12
N ILE A 127 -37.43 66.51 -25.91
CA ILE A 127 -36.35 65.52 -26.11
C ILE A 127 -36.08 64.72 -24.82
N ILE A 128 -36.35 65.31 -23.64
CA ILE A 128 -36.04 64.70 -22.34
C ILE A 128 -36.58 63.27 -22.19
N PRO A 129 -37.84 62.93 -22.54
CA PRO A 129 -38.33 61.56 -22.41
C PRO A 129 -37.49 60.56 -23.19
N SER A 130 -37.26 60.82 -24.49
CA SER A 130 -36.43 59.94 -25.34
C SER A 130 -34.97 59.89 -24.87
N PHE A 131 -34.45 60.99 -24.32
CA PHE A 131 -33.10 60.98 -23.74
C PHE A 131 -33.01 60.11 -22.49
N VAL A 132 -34.03 60.13 -21.63
CA VAL A 132 -34.10 59.25 -20.46
C VAL A 132 -34.19 57.78 -20.88
N ASP A 133 -34.94 57.46 -21.94
CA ASP A 133 -35.00 56.09 -22.47
C ASP A 133 -33.61 55.56 -22.88
N ILE A 134 -32.76 56.40 -23.50
CA ILE A 134 -31.37 56.03 -23.84
C ILE A 134 -30.54 55.76 -22.57
N ILE A 135 -30.76 56.53 -21.50
CA ILE A 135 -30.09 56.29 -20.21
C ILE A 135 -30.61 54.98 -19.59
N ASP A 136 -31.90 54.69 -19.70
CA ASP A 136 -32.50 53.45 -19.23
C ASP A 136 -31.93 52.22 -19.97
N GLU A 137 -31.73 52.31 -21.29
CA GLU A 137 -31.05 51.26 -22.06
C GLU A 137 -29.60 51.06 -21.61
N LEU A 138 -28.86 52.15 -21.36
CA LEU A 138 -27.51 52.06 -20.78
C LEU A 138 -27.53 51.35 -19.41
N VAL A 139 -28.44 51.75 -18.51
CA VAL A 139 -28.59 51.14 -17.18
C VAL A 139 -28.94 49.66 -17.30
N CYS A 140 -29.87 49.30 -18.18
CA CYS A 140 -30.28 47.92 -18.41
C CYS A 140 -29.10 47.07 -18.89
N ASN A 141 -28.33 47.57 -19.86
CA ASN A 141 -27.16 46.86 -20.38
C ASN A 141 -26.07 46.65 -19.31
N ILE A 142 -25.85 47.62 -18.43
CA ILE A 142 -24.92 47.48 -17.29
C ILE A 142 -25.45 46.45 -16.28
N GLN A 143 -26.75 46.49 -15.96
CA GLN A 143 -27.39 45.53 -15.05
C GLN A 143 -27.27 44.09 -15.56
N VAL A 144 -27.67 43.84 -16.81
CA VAL A 144 -27.56 42.51 -17.44
C VAL A 144 -26.10 42.04 -17.48
N HIS A 145 -25.16 42.93 -17.77
CA HIS A 145 -23.74 42.59 -17.75
C HIS A 145 -23.23 42.22 -16.35
N SER A 146 -23.66 42.95 -15.32
CA SER A 146 -23.33 42.67 -13.91
C SER A 146 -23.93 41.34 -13.44
N GLU A 147 -25.19 41.06 -13.79
CA GLU A 147 -25.85 39.78 -13.50
C GLU A 147 -25.14 38.60 -14.19
N ASN A 148 -24.71 38.78 -15.45
CA ASN A 148 -23.94 37.76 -16.16
C ASN A 148 -22.59 37.48 -15.48
N LYS A 149 -21.87 38.50 -14.98
CA LYS A 149 -20.65 38.29 -14.17
C LYS A 149 -20.92 37.46 -12.93
N LEU A 150 -22.03 37.72 -12.24
CA LEU A 150 -22.44 36.94 -11.06
C LEU A 150 -22.73 35.48 -11.44
N HIS A 151 -23.42 35.24 -12.55
CA HIS A 151 -23.65 33.88 -13.06
C HIS A 151 -22.33 33.16 -13.39
N TYR A 152 -21.39 33.81 -14.07
CA TYR A 152 -20.08 33.22 -14.34
C TYR A 152 -19.32 32.89 -13.04
N LEU A 153 -19.38 33.76 -12.04
CA LEU A 153 -18.76 33.53 -10.72
C LEU A 153 -19.34 32.30 -10.04
N ILE A 154 -20.66 32.16 -10.01
CA ILE A 154 -21.35 31.02 -9.39
C ILE A 154 -20.98 29.72 -10.13
N TRP A 155 -21.07 29.70 -11.45
CA TRP A 155 -20.74 28.51 -12.24
C TRP A 155 -19.27 28.11 -12.11
N ALA A 156 -18.35 29.07 -12.17
CA ALA A 156 -16.92 28.82 -11.96
C ALA A 156 -16.65 28.26 -10.56
N SER A 157 -17.33 28.77 -9.54
CA SER A 157 -17.22 28.28 -8.16
C SER A 157 -17.77 26.86 -8.02
N CYS A 158 -18.93 26.55 -8.61
CA CYS A 158 -19.50 25.20 -8.60
C CYS A 158 -18.58 24.18 -9.28
N VAL A 159 -18.06 24.50 -10.46
CA VAL A 159 -17.10 23.64 -11.18
C VAL A 159 -15.82 23.48 -10.36
N GLY A 160 -15.33 24.55 -9.77
CA GLY A 160 -14.16 24.54 -8.91
C GLY A 160 -14.29 23.60 -7.71
N VAL A 161 -15.40 23.71 -6.97
CA VAL A 161 -15.72 22.84 -5.83
C VAL A 161 -15.85 21.38 -6.26
N LEU A 162 -16.52 21.12 -7.40
CA LEU A 162 -16.66 19.77 -7.94
C LEU A 162 -15.29 19.16 -8.27
N LEU A 163 -14.41 19.91 -8.94
CA LEU A 163 -13.06 19.45 -9.28
C LEU A 163 -12.21 19.16 -8.04
N VAL A 164 -12.23 20.05 -7.03
CA VAL A 164 -11.55 19.82 -5.75
C VAL A 164 -12.09 18.55 -5.09
N GLY A 165 -13.42 18.39 -5.05
CA GLY A 165 -14.08 17.20 -4.52
C GLY A 165 -13.61 15.92 -5.20
N LEU A 166 -13.58 15.89 -6.54
CA LEU A 166 -13.10 14.74 -7.30
C LEU A 166 -11.63 14.41 -7.01
N ILE A 167 -10.76 15.42 -6.95
CA ILE A 167 -9.34 15.21 -6.62
C ILE A 167 -9.19 14.63 -5.22
N VAL A 168 -9.92 15.17 -4.23
CA VAL A 168 -9.89 14.68 -2.85
C VAL A 168 -10.40 13.24 -2.77
N THR A 169 -11.54 12.93 -3.38
CA THR A 169 -12.11 11.57 -3.39
C THR A 169 -11.16 10.58 -4.04
N TYR A 170 -10.58 10.92 -5.20
CA TYR A 170 -9.58 10.10 -5.88
C TYR A 170 -8.34 9.88 -4.99
N PHE A 171 -7.84 10.94 -4.36
CA PHE A 171 -6.66 10.87 -3.51
C PHE A 171 -6.89 10.02 -2.27
N VAL A 172 -8.03 10.15 -1.60
CA VAL A 172 -8.43 9.30 -0.47
C VAL A 172 -8.52 7.83 -0.90
N HIS A 173 -9.17 7.56 -2.04
CA HIS A 173 -9.23 6.21 -2.60
C HIS A 173 -7.82 5.64 -2.87
N TYR A 174 -6.94 6.44 -3.47
CA TYR A 174 -5.55 6.08 -3.73
C TYR A 174 -4.80 5.72 -2.44
N ILE A 175 -4.89 6.56 -1.40
CA ILE A 175 -4.23 6.31 -0.10
C ILE A 175 -4.76 5.02 0.53
N ASN A 176 -6.07 4.80 0.52
CA ASN A 176 -6.67 3.60 1.12
C ASN A 176 -6.19 2.31 0.43
N HIS A 177 -6.14 2.28 -0.91
CA HIS A 177 -5.74 1.08 -1.65
C HIS A 177 -4.22 0.88 -1.78
N LYS A 178 -3.43 1.96 -1.90
CA LYS A 178 -2.00 1.87 -2.23
C LYS A 178 -1.07 2.09 -1.04
N VAL A 179 -1.61 2.50 0.12
CA VAL A 179 -0.85 2.76 1.35
C VAL A 179 -1.47 2.03 2.53
N VAL A 180 -2.72 2.34 2.89
CA VAL A 180 -3.35 1.82 4.12
C VAL A 180 -3.56 0.30 4.06
N SER A 181 -4.21 -0.21 3.01
CA SER A 181 -4.48 -1.65 2.90
C SER A 181 -3.19 -2.51 2.92
N PRO A 182 -2.13 -2.19 2.16
CA PRO A 182 -0.86 -2.92 2.25
C PRO A 182 -0.17 -2.83 3.62
N ILE A 183 -0.27 -1.70 4.33
CA ILE A 183 0.26 -1.58 5.70
C ILE A 183 -0.48 -2.54 6.65
N VAL A 184 -1.81 -2.66 6.52
CA VAL A 184 -2.61 -3.61 7.30
C VAL A 184 -2.21 -5.06 6.97
N GLN A 185 -1.98 -5.37 5.69
CA GLN A 185 -1.50 -6.69 5.28
C GLN A 185 -0.13 -7.02 5.90
N LEU A 186 0.82 -6.07 5.88
CA LEU A 186 2.13 -6.22 6.53
C LEU A 186 2.01 -6.44 8.05
N SER A 187 1.10 -5.72 8.69
CA SER A 187 0.80 -5.90 10.12
C SER A 187 0.30 -7.31 10.42
N ASN A 188 -0.65 -7.81 9.61
CA ASN A 188 -1.19 -9.17 9.78
C ASN A 188 -0.12 -10.23 9.51
N ALA A 189 0.65 -10.10 8.42
CA ALA A 189 1.74 -11.02 8.10
C ALA A 189 2.82 -11.05 9.21
N SER A 190 3.05 -9.92 9.90
CA SER A 190 3.94 -9.89 11.07
C SER A 190 3.41 -10.72 12.24
N GLN A 191 2.09 -10.76 12.43
CA GLN A 191 1.46 -11.62 13.44
C GLN A 191 1.55 -13.10 13.07
N ASP A 192 1.41 -13.44 11.79
CA ASP A 192 1.52 -14.82 11.28
C ASP A 192 2.94 -15.36 11.50
N ILE A 193 3.97 -14.57 11.11
CA ILE A 193 5.38 -14.91 11.34
C ILE A 193 5.65 -15.13 12.83
N ARG A 194 5.09 -14.29 13.70
CA ARG A 194 5.25 -14.43 15.15
C ARG A 194 4.64 -15.75 15.68
N GLN A 195 3.62 -16.27 15.02
CA GLN A 195 3.00 -17.55 15.37
C GLN A 195 3.70 -18.75 14.71
N GLY A 196 4.81 -18.54 14.00
CA GLY A 196 5.55 -19.58 13.30
C GLY A 196 5.00 -19.91 11.90
N ASN A 197 4.00 -19.15 11.42
CA ASN A 197 3.53 -19.29 10.05
C ASN A 197 4.32 -18.34 9.12
N PHE A 198 5.17 -18.91 8.27
CA PHE A 198 6.00 -18.17 7.32
C PHE A 198 5.42 -18.11 5.91
N ASP A 199 4.31 -18.80 5.65
CA ASP A 199 3.60 -18.76 4.36
C ASP A 199 2.68 -17.53 4.31
N ILE A 200 3.26 -16.39 3.92
CA ILE A 200 2.56 -15.10 3.87
C ILE A 200 2.35 -14.60 2.45
N THR A 201 1.18 -14.04 2.20
CA THR A 201 0.83 -13.39 0.93
C THR A 201 0.78 -11.87 1.11
N LEU A 202 1.61 -11.15 0.37
CA LEU A 202 1.68 -9.69 0.39
C LEU A 202 1.59 -9.14 -1.02
N ASP A 203 0.88 -8.01 -1.20
CA ASP A 203 0.94 -7.27 -2.47
C ASP A 203 2.27 -6.50 -2.57
N TYR A 204 3.25 -7.11 -3.23
CA TYR A 204 4.58 -6.53 -3.49
C TYR A 204 4.73 -5.98 -4.92
N HIS A 205 3.68 -5.96 -5.74
CA HIS A 205 3.72 -5.45 -7.12
C HIS A 205 3.44 -3.94 -7.20
N LEU A 206 3.27 -3.29 -6.05
CA LEU A 206 3.10 -1.84 -5.95
C LEU A 206 4.38 -1.11 -6.39
N ASN A 207 4.25 -0.21 -7.35
CA ASN A 207 5.36 0.62 -7.84
C ASN A 207 5.64 1.83 -6.93
N ASN A 208 5.68 1.63 -5.60
CA ASN A 208 5.90 2.64 -4.57
C ASN A 208 6.77 2.09 -3.43
N GLU A 209 7.04 2.92 -2.41
CA GLU A 209 7.86 2.55 -1.25
C GLU A 209 7.28 1.36 -0.47
N ILE A 210 5.96 1.24 -0.42
CA ILE A 210 5.29 0.14 0.29
C ILE A 210 5.47 -1.18 -0.47
N GLY A 211 5.44 -1.18 -1.81
CA GLY A 211 5.76 -2.38 -2.59
C GLY A 211 7.19 -2.86 -2.39
N LEU A 212 8.15 -1.93 -2.30
CA LEU A 212 9.53 -2.28 -1.94
C LEU A 212 9.61 -2.90 -0.54
N LEU A 213 8.91 -2.32 0.44
CA LEU A 213 8.83 -2.86 1.80
C LEU A 213 8.20 -4.25 1.81
N SER A 214 7.05 -4.44 1.15
CA SER A 214 6.37 -5.73 0.99
C SER A 214 7.29 -6.78 0.37
N SER A 215 8.05 -6.42 -0.67
CA SER A 215 8.98 -7.35 -1.32
C SER A 215 10.14 -7.76 -0.41
N THR A 216 10.63 -6.83 0.41
CA THR A 216 11.74 -7.08 1.35
C THR A 216 11.25 -7.94 2.52
N PHE A 217 10.06 -7.66 3.02
CA PHE A 217 9.40 -8.41 4.10
C PHE A 217 9.09 -9.85 3.68
N HIS A 218 8.56 -10.05 2.47
CA HIS A 218 8.28 -11.38 1.93
C HIS A 218 9.56 -12.25 1.87
N ARG A 219 10.67 -11.71 1.36
CA ARG A 219 11.97 -12.42 1.34
C ARG A 219 12.49 -12.76 2.73
N MET A 220 12.22 -11.91 3.72
CA MET A 220 12.60 -12.17 5.11
C MET A 220 11.80 -13.34 5.69
N ALA A 221 10.48 -13.38 5.44
CA ALA A 221 9.60 -14.45 5.86
C ALA A 221 10.00 -15.79 5.21
N GLU A 222 10.24 -15.80 3.90
CA GLU A 222 10.70 -16.97 3.15
C GLU A 222 12.02 -17.52 3.74
N LYS A 223 12.99 -16.65 4.01
CA LYS A 223 14.26 -17.05 4.62
C LYS A 223 14.10 -17.61 6.03
N MET A 224 13.22 -17.01 6.85
CA MET A 224 12.88 -17.53 8.17
C MET A 224 12.23 -18.92 8.09
N GLY A 225 11.30 -19.12 7.16
CA GLY A 225 10.67 -20.42 6.91
C GLY A 225 11.68 -21.50 6.52
N HIS A 226 12.64 -21.17 5.66
CA HIS A 226 13.74 -22.09 5.31
C HIS A 226 14.63 -22.44 6.51
N ILE A 227 14.96 -21.47 7.36
CA ILE A 227 15.76 -21.72 8.58
C ILE A 227 15.00 -22.65 9.53
N TYR A 228 13.71 -22.40 9.77
CA TYR A 228 12.88 -23.23 10.64
C TYR A 228 12.72 -24.66 10.09
N SER A 229 12.44 -24.81 8.79
CA SER A 229 12.31 -26.12 8.15
C SER A 229 13.61 -26.93 8.22
N GLY A 230 14.76 -26.27 8.04
CA GLY A 230 16.07 -26.91 8.16
C GLY A 230 16.42 -27.33 9.59
N LEU A 231 16.01 -26.54 10.59
CA LEU A 231 16.12 -26.90 12.01
C LEU A 231 15.25 -28.12 12.34
N GLU A 232 14.01 -28.15 11.87
CA GLU A 232 13.09 -29.27 12.09
C GLU A 232 13.61 -30.57 11.47
N GLN A 233 14.15 -30.49 10.24
CA GLN A 233 14.81 -31.64 9.59
C GLN A 233 16.05 -32.12 10.36
N SER A 234 16.85 -31.20 10.92
CA SER A 234 18.02 -31.56 11.71
C SER A 234 17.63 -32.21 13.05
N LEU A 235 16.56 -31.72 13.69
CA LEU A 235 16.00 -32.31 14.89
C LEU A 235 15.43 -33.71 14.62
N SER A 236 14.71 -33.91 13.51
CA SER A 236 14.16 -35.21 13.15
C SER A 236 15.26 -36.24 12.87
N GLN A 237 16.32 -35.83 12.18
CA GLN A 237 17.49 -36.70 11.92
C GLN A 237 18.21 -37.10 13.22
N ASN A 238 18.41 -36.15 14.13
CA ASN A 238 19.04 -36.45 15.42
C ASN A 238 18.17 -37.34 16.30
N ASN A 239 16.85 -37.13 16.33
CA ASN A 239 15.93 -37.99 17.08
C ASN A 239 15.92 -39.42 16.51
N GLN A 240 15.88 -39.58 15.18
CA GLN A 240 15.97 -40.90 14.55
C GLN A 240 17.29 -41.60 14.87
N ALA A 241 18.41 -40.88 14.82
CA ALA A 241 19.72 -41.45 15.18
C ALA A 241 19.78 -41.86 16.67
N LEU A 242 19.15 -41.08 17.55
CA LEU A 242 19.07 -41.40 18.98
C LEU A 242 18.19 -42.63 19.24
N GLU A 243 17.04 -42.74 18.58
CA GLU A 243 16.15 -43.91 18.68
C GLU A 243 16.86 -45.19 18.24
N LEU A 244 17.56 -45.17 17.10
CA LEU A 244 18.35 -46.31 16.62
C LEU A 244 19.45 -46.72 17.61
N ALA A 245 20.16 -45.74 18.19
CA ALA A 245 21.21 -46.02 19.18
C ALA A 245 20.65 -46.60 20.49
N VAL A 246 19.45 -46.18 20.92
CA VAL A 246 18.78 -46.75 22.10
C VAL A 246 18.35 -48.19 21.82
N GLU A 247 17.75 -48.45 20.66
CA GLU A 247 17.33 -49.79 20.27
C GLU A 247 18.51 -50.78 20.24
N GLU A 248 19.63 -50.36 19.65
CA GLU A 248 20.87 -51.15 19.62
C GLU A 248 21.39 -51.46 21.04
N ASN A 249 21.46 -50.45 21.92
CA ASN A 249 21.92 -50.65 23.29
C ASN A 249 21.00 -51.56 24.10
N VAL A 250 19.68 -51.47 23.91
CA VAL A 250 18.71 -52.36 24.57
C VAL A 250 18.92 -53.81 24.11
N LEU A 251 19.14 -54.02 22.81
CA LEU A 251 19.42 -55.34 22.25
C LEU A 251 20.70 -55.93 22.85
N LEU A 252 21.79 -55.17 22.89
CA LEU A 252 23.06 -55.59 23.50
C LEU A 252 22.90 -55.94 24.98
N SER A 253 22.15 -55.12 25.73
CA SER A 253 21.86 -55.37 27.13
C SER A 253 21.09 -56.68 27.34
N LYS A 254 20.06 -56.95 26.53
CA LYS A 254 19.28 -58.20 26.59
C LYS A 254 20.17 -59.42 26.34
N ILE A 255 21.04 -59.38 25.34
CA ILE A 255 21.99 -60.46 25.04
C ILE A 255 22.95 -60.70 26.21
N SER A 256 23.49 -59.62 26.78
CA SER A 256 24.37 -59.68 27.95
C SER A 256 23.69 -60.33 29.17
N ILE A 257 22.45 -59.95 29.49
CA ILE A 257 21.69 -60.51 30.63
C ILE A 257 21.47 -62.02 30.49
N ILE A 258 21.10 -62.49 29.29
CA ILE A 258 20.87 -63.92 29.03
C ILE A 258 22.14 -64.75 29.27
N LEU A 259 23.29 -64.19 28.88
CA LEU A 259 24.58 -64.84 28.97
C LEU A 259 25.19 -64.77 30.38
N LEU A 260 24.93 -63.72 31.18
CA LEU A 260 25.54 -63.59 32.51
C LEU A 260 24.82 -64.31 33.67
N ASN A 261 23.52 -64.59 33.59
CA ASN A 261 22.71 -64.86 34.79
C ASN A 261 22.50 -66.35 35.20
N SER A 262 23.16 -67.35 34.60
CA SER A 262 23.04 -68.76 35.07
C SER A 262 24.03 -69.71 34.38
N GLU A 263 24.30 -70.85 35.02
CA GLU A 263 25.24 -71.92 34.64
C GLU A 263 25.27 -72.30 33.15
N PRO A 264 26.43 -72.73 32.62
CA PRO A 264 26.65 -72.95 31.18
C PRO A 264 25.75 -74.05 30.62
N HIS A 265 24.82 -73.69 29.73
CA HIS A 265 23.90 -74.62 29.09
C HIS A 265 23.62 -74.23 27.63
N GLN A 266 23.58 -75.23 26.73
CA GLN A 266 23.36 -75.06 25.29
C GLN A 266 22.08 -74.27 24.94
N ASN A 267 21.01 -74.44 25.71
CA ASN A 267 19.72 -73.76 25.50
C ASN A 267 19.81 -72.22 25.60
N LYS A 268 20.82 -71.68 26.30
CA LYS A 268 21.04 -70.23 26.40
C LYS A 268 21.76 -69.66 25.19
N LEU A 269 22.70 -70.42 24.62
CA LEU A 269 23.33 -70.08 23.35
C LEU A 269 22.26 -70.05 22.26
N GLU A 270 21.34 -71.02 22.26
CA GLU A 270 20.17 -71.04 21.37
C GLU A 270 19.28 -69.81 21.55
N SER A 271 18.96 -69.45 22.80
CA SER A 271 18.13 -68.27 23.08
C SER A 271 18.81 -66.95 22.68
N ALA A 272 20.12 -66.81 22.93
CA ALA A 272 20.89 -65.63 22.58
C ALA A 272 21.08 -65.48 21.07
N ILE A 273 21.29 -66.59 20.35
CA ILE A 273 21.42 -66.60 18.89
C ILE A 273 20.06 -66.43 18.21
N SER A 274 18.98 -66.95 18.80
CA SER A 274 17.59 -66.71 18.33
C SER A 274 17.25 -65.22 18.32
N LEU A 275 17.62 -64.48 19.38
CA LEU A 275 17.40 -63.03 19.46
C LEU A 275 18.14 -62.25 18.37
N ILE A 276 19.29 -62.75 17.92
CA ILE A 276 20.06 -62.15 16.81
C ILE A 276 19.45 -62.53 15.46
N LYS A 277 18.94 -63.76 15.34
CA LYS A 277 18.23 -64.26 14.15
C LYS A 277 16.87 -63.57 13.92
N ASP A 278 16.19 -63.14 14.99
CA ASP A 278 14.91 -62.44 14.88
C ASP A 278 15.05 -60.96 14.46
N LEU A 279 16.27 -60.50 14.21
CA LEU A 279 16.50 -59.22 13.56
C LEU A 279 16.27 -59.37 12.06
N ASP A 280 15.56 -58.43 11.45
CA ASP A 280 15.07 -58.42 10.05
C ASP A 280 16.14 -58.66 8.94
N ALA A 281 17.42 -58.81 9.28
CA ALA A 281 18.53 -58.92 8.34
C ALA A 281 19.44 -60.15 8.56
N VAL A 282 19.08 -61.12 9.40
CA VAL A 282 19.93 -62.32 9.67
C VAL A 282 19.21 -63.60 9.21
N SER A 283 19.62 -64.14 8.06
CA SER A 283 19.02 -65.32 7.43
C SER A 283 19.46 -66.64 8.10
N PHE A 284 20.72 -66.69 8.53
CA PHE A 284 21.32 -67.84 9.20
C PHE A 284 22.42 -67.38 10.14
N ILE A 285 22.52 -67.99 11.32
CA ILE A 285 23.58 -67.73 12.29
C ILE A 285 23.97 -69.03 12.99
N THR A 286 25.27 -69.24 13.16
CA THR A 286 25.85 -70.40 13.82
C THR A 286 26.97 -69.98 14.76
N LEU A 287 26.97 -70.54 15.95
CA LEU A 287 28.02 -70.40 16.95
C LEU A 287 28.64 -71.76 17.17
N GLU A 288 29.94 -71.86 16.96
CA GLU A 288 30.70 -73.07 17.20
C GLU A 288 31.71 -72.81 18.32
N TRP A 289 31.64 -73.62 19.35
CA TRP A 289 32.61 -73.69 20.42
C TRP A 289 33.32 -75.04 20.35
N LYS A 290 34.63 -75.03 20.56
CA LYS A 290 35.42 -76.26 20.64
C LYS A 290 36.41 -76.13 21.79
N ASN A 291 36.33 -77.06 22.74
CA ASN A 291 37.31 -77.18 23.82
C ASN A 291 38.61 -77.77 23.26
N ALA A 292 39.71 -77.04 23.44
CA ALA A 292 41.03 -77.46 22.98
C ALA A 292 41.61 -78.63 23.80
N GLU A 293 41.15 -78.83 25.03
CA GLU A 293 41.71 -79.81 25.98
C GLU A 293 40.90 -81.11 26.04
N THR A 294 39.56 -81.02 26.06
CA THR A 294 38.67 -82.20 26.17
C THR A 294 38.18 -82.71 24.82
N GLY A 295 38.30 -81.92 23.76
CA GLY A 295 37.77 -82.23 22.43
C GLY A 295 36.25 -82.05 22.30
N GLU A 296 35.56 -81.61 23.35
CA GLU A 296 34.12 -81.30 23.30
C GLU A 296 33.84 -80.14 22.34
N SER A 297 32.75 -80.25 21.58
CA SER A 297 32.29 -79.19 20.68
C SER A 297 30.80 -78.94 20.83
N ILE A 298 30.41 -77.69 20.93
CA ILE A 298 29.02 -77.25 20.93
C ILE A 298 28.83 -76.41 19.67
N ALA A 299 27.92 -76.83 18.81
CA ALA A 299 27.51 -76.06 17.64
C ALA A 299 26.02 -75.76 17.75
N VAL A 300 25.68 -74.49 17.82
CA VAL A 300 24.30 -74.01 17.85
C VAL A 300 24.04 -73.20 16.60
N SER A 301 22.99 -73.54 15.87
CA SER A 301 22.60 -72.81 14.66
C SER A 301 21.11 -72.48 14.67
N GLN A 302 20.77 -71.33 14.09
CA GLN A 302 19.40 -70.83 13.92
C GLN A 302 19.22 -70.28 12.50
N GLY A 303 18.03 -70.48 11.94
CA GLY A 303 17.69 -70.04 10.58
C GLY A 303 17.98 -71.06 9.48
N THR A 304 17.78 -70.65 8.23
CA THR A 304 17.97 -71.50 7.03
C THR A 304 19.11 -70.95 6.18
N LYS A 305 20.11 -71.77 5.87
CA LYS A 305 21.22 -71.38 4.99
C LYS A 305 20.69 -70.93 3.64
N ASN A 306 21.05 -69.71 3.23
CA ASN A 306 20.76 -69.16 1.91
C ASN A 306 22.04 -69.13 1.05
N SER A 307 21.94 -68.64 -0.19
CA SER A 307 23.06 -68.48 -1.13
C SER A 307 23.96 -67.26 -0.82
N GLU A 308 23.70 -66.55 0.28
CA GLU A 308 24.47 -65.38 0.73
C GLU A 308 25.86 -65.75 1.27
N LEU A 309 26.79 -64.79 1.24
CA LEU A 309 28.14 -64.99 1.76
C LEU A 309 28.10 -65.23 3.28
N LEU A 310 28.72 -66.32 3.73
CA LEU A 310 28.84 -66.62 5.16
C LEU A 310 30.01 -65.83 5.75
N TYR A 311 29.70 -64.83 6.58
CA TYR A 311 30.71 -64.09 7.32
C TYR A 311 31.06 -64.85 8.60
N THR A 312 32.35 -65.06 8.83
CA THR A 312 32.86 -65.81 9.99
C THR A 312 33.77 -64.92 10.82
N LEU A 313 33.46 -64.76 12.10
CA LEU A 313 34.22 -63.96 13.05
C LEU A 313 34.79 -64.87 14.15
N PRO A 314 36.12 -64.89 14.37
CA PRO A 314 36.72 -65.65 15.46
C PRO A 314 36.39 -64.98 16.80
N LEU A 315 35.90 -65.76 17.75
CA LEU A 315 35.60 -65.31 19.10
C LEU A 315 36.87 -65.37 19.94
N MET A 316 37.44 -64.20 20.23
CA MET A 316 38.70 -64.06 20.96
C MET A 316 38.44 -63.71 22.42
N TYR A 317 39.05 -64.46 23.34
CA TYR A 317 39.08 -64.10 24.77
C TYR A 317 40.50 -64.29 25.31
N LYS A 318 41.09 -63.23 25.91
CA LYS A 318 42.46 -63.24 26.44
C LYS A 318 43.51 -63.84 25.47
N ASN A 319 43.46 -63.43 24.20
CA ASN A 319 44.32 -63.92 23.10
C ASN A 319 44.16 -65.39 22.70
N ALA A 320 43.13 -66.10 23.18
CA ALA A 320 42.77 -67.44 22.70
C ALA A 320 41.47 -67.39 21.88
N ILE A 321 41.44 -68.16 20.78
CA ILE A 321 40.20 -68.41 20.04
C ILE A 321 39.39 -69.41 20.86
N VAL A 322 38.24 -68.98 21.36
CA VAL A 322 37.32 -69.85 22.12
C VAL A 322 36.19 -70.40 21.25
N GLY A 323 35.97 -69.84 20.06
CA GLY A 323 34.94 -70.31 19.13
C GLY A 323 34.87 -69.48 17.86
N THR A 324 33.89 -69.77 17.01
CA THR A 324 33.58 -69.00 15.81
C THR A 324 32.11 -68.62 15.83
N LEU A 325 31.82 -67.37 15.50
CA LEU A 325 30.46 -66.90 15.25
C LEU A 325 30.35 -66.60 13.76
N SER A 326 29.44 -67.28 13.07
CA SER A 326 29.24 -67.11 11.63
C SER A 326 27.80 -66.75 11.33
N CYS A 327 27.56 -65.81 10.42
CA CYS A 327 26.21 -65.49 9.97
C CYS A 327 26.13 -65.14 8.49
N GLN A 328 24.92 -65.25 7.94
CA GLN A 328 24.51 -64.71 6.66
C GLN A 328 23.60 -63.53 6.93
N SER A 329 24.06 -62.34 6.58
CA SER A 329 23.32 -61.08 6.77
C SER A 329 23.60 -60.14 5.61
N GLU A 330 22.57 -59.45 5.17
CA GLU A 330 22.64 -58.52 4.05
C GLU A 330 23.33 -57.19 4.44
N TYR A 331 23.27 -56.76 5.73
CA TYR A 331 23.74 -55.41 6.13
C TYR A 331 24.28 -55.21 7.57
N LYS A 332 24.39 -56.21 8.46
CA LYS A 332 24.76 -55.98 9.90
C LYS A 332 26.00 -56.72 10.40
N LEU A 333 27.17 -56.47 9.78
CA LEU A 333 28.45 -57.01 10.26
C LEU A 333 28.89 -56.42 11.63
N SER A 334 28.61 -55.13 11.87
CA SER A 334 29.00 -54.40 13.09
C SER A 334 28.35 -54.93 14.37
N LEU A 335 27.13 -55.47 14.26
CA LEU A 335 26.44 -56.09 15.38
C LEU A 335 27.17 -57.36 15.85
N LEU A 336 27.65 -58.20 14.92
CA LEU A 336 28.41 -59.41 15.27
C LEU A 336 29.71 -59.08 15.99
N GLU A 337 30.43 -58.05 15.52
CA GLU A 337 31.65 -57.57 16.16
C GLU A 337 31.39 -57.06 17.58
N THR A 338 30.23 -56.45 17.80
CA THR A 338 29.85 -55.89 19.11
C THR A 338 29.42 -56.97 20.10
N VAL A 339 28.75 -58.04 19.64
CA VAL A 339 28.28 -59.13 20.50
C VAL A 339 29.33 -60.23 20.68
N ALA A 340 30.27 -60.39 19.75
CA ALA A 340 31.34 -61.38 19.79
C ALA A 340 32.14 -61.41 21.11
N PRO A 341 32.55 -60.28 21.72
CA PRO A 341 33.21 -60.28 23.01
C PRO A 341 32.36 -60.87 24.14
N ILE A 342 31.03 -60.69 24.08
CA ILE A 342 30.08 -61.22 25.07
C ILE A 342 30.01 -62.74 24.95
N PHE A 343 29.86 -63.26 23.72
CA PHE A 343 29.91 -64.70 23.47
C PHE A 343 31.27 -65.30 23.80
N ALA A 344 32.38 -64.65 23.44
CA ALA A 344 33.73 -65.12 23.75
C ALA A 344 33.96 -65.24 25.27
N LYS A 345 33.50 -64.26 26.04
CA LYS A 345 33.56 -64.30 27.50
C LYS A 345 32.70 -65.43 28.09
N TYR A 346 31.49 -65.65 27.56
CA TYR A 346 30.60 -66.71 28.02
C TYR A 346 31.14 -68.10 27.66
N LEU A 347 31.60 -68.30 26.43
CA LEU A 347 32.21 -69.55 25.98
C LEU A 347 33.50 -69.91 26.71
N HIS A 348 34.29 -68.91 27.14
CA HIS A 348 35.43 -69.16 28.01
C HIS A 348 35.04 -69.74 29.38
N SER A 349 33.81 -69.48 29.87
CA SER A 349 33.34 -70.16 31.09
C SER A 349 32.98 -71.64 30.90
N PHE A 350 32.84 -72.13 29.65
CA PHE A 350 32.74 -73.56 29.35
C PHE A 350 34.11 -74.26 29.36
N SER A 351 35.22 -73.51 29.25
CA SER A 351 36.59 -74.06 29.26
C SER A 351 37.23 -74.11 30.65
N LYS A 352 36.48 -73.77 31.70
CA LYS A 352 36.87 -73.94 33.11
C LYS A 352 36.09 -75.09 33.70
#